data_AF-A0A7V4G987-F1
#
_entry.id   AF-A0A7V4G987-F1
#
_cell.length_a   1.000
_cell.length_b   1.000
_cell.length_c   1.000
_cell.angle_alpha   90.00
_cell.angle_beta   90.00
_cell.angle_gamma   90.00
#
_symmetry.space_group_name_H-M   'P 1'
#
loop_
_entity.id
_entity.type
_entity.pdbx_description
1 polymer ?
#
loop_
_entity_poly.entity_id
_entity_poly.type
_entity_poly.pdbx_seq_one_letter_code
_entity_poly.pdbx_strand_id
1 'polypeptide(L)'
;MTLKADILVGTSGWHYLHWRGPFYPPEMKPAGFLQYYVRYFDSVELNNSFYRLPTEAAMVRWRDAVPPGFVFAVKASRFLTHQKKLREIEAPLALFLERAALLADRLGPVLFQLPPR
;
A
#
# COMPACT_ATOMS: atom_id res chain seq x y z
N MET A 1 21.22 -25.21 5.09
CA MET A 1 19.86 -24.86 4.64
C MET A 1 19.95 -23.52 3.94
N THR A 2 19.75 -23.50 2.62
CA THR A 2 19.66 -22.24 1.88
C THR A 2 18.33 -21.60 2.25
N LEU A 3 18.35 -20.44 2.90
CA LEU A 3 17.15 -19.62 3.09
C LEU A 3 16.62 -19.26 1.71
N LYS A 4 15.55 -19.92 1.29
CA LYS A 4 14.81 -19.54 0.09
C LYS A 4 14.05 -18.29 0.48
N ALA A 5 14.54 -17.12 0.08
CA ALA A 5 13.80 -15.88 0.30
C ALA A 5 12.55 -15.88 -0.58
N ASP A 6 11.38 -15.72 0.02
CA ASP A 6 10.14 -15.53 -0.72
C ASP A 6 10.20 -14.16 -1.42
N ILE A 7 10.22 -14.17 -2.75
CA ILE A 7 10.19 -12.95 -3.56
C ILE A 7 8.73 -12.61 -3.82
N LEU A 8 8.28 -11.49 -3.26
CA LEU A 8 6.95 -10.95 -3.53
C LEU A 8 7.04 -9.91 -4.64
N VAL A 9 6.23 -10.12 -5.68
CA VAL A 9 6.11 -9.19 -6.82
C VAL A 9 4.78 -8.47 -6.74
N GLY A 10 4.78 -7.19 -7.12
CA GLY A 10 3.62 -6.32 -7.06
C GLY A 10 3.86 -5.01 -7.80
N THR A 11 2.90 -4.11 -7.72
CA THR A 11 2.94 -2.81 -8.38
C THR A 11 2.82 -1.67 -7.37
N SER A 12 3.16 -0.47 -7.82
CA SER A 12 2.91 0.78 -7.11
C SER A 12 1.43 1.16 -7.16
N GLY A 13 0.58 0.40 -6.48
CA GLY A 13 -0.88 0.60 -6.42
C GLY A 13 -1.65 -0.26 -7.42
N TRP A 14 -2.98 -0.29 -7.26
CA TRP A 14 -3.90 -1.14 -8.04
C TRP A 14 -5.12 -0.38 -8.59
N HIS A 15 -5.34 0.88 -8.24
CA HIS A 15 -6.58 1.59 -8.56
C HIS A 15 -6.40 2.55 -9.74
N TYR A 16 -6.30 2.00 -10.96
CA TYR A 16 -6.03 2.75 -12.19
C TYR A 16 -7.05 2.43 -13.29
N LEU A 17 -7.83 3.44 -13.74
CA LEU A 17 -8.83 3.25 -14.79
C LEU A 17 -8.22 2.88 -16.15
N HIS A 18 -7.03 3.40 -16.46
CA HIS A 18 -6.32 3.12 -17.71
C HIS A 18 -5.77 1.68 -17.80
N TRP A 19 -5.89 0.89 -16.73
CA TRP A 19 -5.56 -0.54 -16.75
C TRP A 19 -6.73 -1.40 -17.27
N ARG A 20 -7.93 -0.84 -17.48
CA ARG A 20 -9.03 -1.54 -18.18
C ARG A 20 -8.66 -1.79 -19.64
N GLY A 21 -8.76 -3.04 -20.07
CA GLY A 21 -8.29 -3.54 -21.37
C GLY A 21 -6.94 -4.25 -21.21
N PRO A 22 -5.84 -3.56 -20.90
CA PRO A 22 -4.52 -4.19 -20.77
C PRO A 22 -4.39 -5.18 -19.61
N PHE A 23 -5.06 -4.94 -18.48
CA PHE A 23 -4.96 -5.78 -17.28
C PHE A 23 -6.33 -6.11 -16.69
N TYR A 24 -7.17 -5.11 -16.41
CA TYR A 24 -8.55 -5.33 -15.96
C TYR A 24 -9.47 -5.62 -17.14
N PRO A 25 -10.54 -6.43 -16.96
CA PRO A 25 -11.58 -6.58 -17.97
C PRO A 25 -12.17 -5.20 -18.35
N PRO A 26 -12.48 -4.96 -19.64
CA PRO A 26 -12.88 -3.63 -20.13
C PRO A 26 -14.01 -2.96 -19.33
N GLU A 27 -15.02 -3.73 -18.94
CA GLU A 27 -16.21 -3.23 -18.24
C GLU A 27 -16.14 -3.34 -16.71
N MET A 28 -14.97 -3.69 -16.15
CA MET A 28 -14.84 -3.93 -14.71
C MET A 28 -15.03 -2.65 -13.90
N LYS A 29 -15.97 -2.64 -12.95
CA LYS A 29 -16.15 -1.52 -12.00
C LYS A 29 -14.94 -1.38 -11.06
N PRO A 30 -14.52 -0.15 -10.69
CA PRO A 30 -13.31 0.04 -9.87
C PRO A 30 -13.37 -0.60 -8.49
N ALA A 31 -14.58 -0.77 -7.93
CA ALA A 31 -14.81 -1.46 -6.67
C ALA A 31 -14.31 -2.92 -6.65
N GLY A 32 -14.15 -3.55 -7.82
CA GLY A 32 -13.62 -4.91 -7.99
C GLY A 32 -12.13 -4.99 -8.33
N PHE A 33 -11.44 -3.85 -8.48
CA PHE A 33 -10.04 -3.85 -8.95
C PHE A 33 -9.10 -4.56 -8.00
N LEU A 34 -9.28 -4.40 -6.68
CA LEU A 34 -8.44 -5.08 -5.69
C LEU A 34 -8.63 -6.59 -5.75
N GLN A 35 -9.88 -7.05 -5.79
CA GLN A 35 -10.22 -8.48 -5.85
C GLN A 35 -9.72 -9.13 -7.13
N TYR A 36 -9.67 -8.40 -8.24
CA TYR A 36 -9.06 -8.90 -9.47
C TYR A 36 -7.53 -8.94 -9.36
N TYR A 37 -6.93 -7.88 -8.79
CA TYR A 37 -5.49 -7.71 -8.65
C TYR A 37 -4.85 -8.84 -7.83
N VAL A 38 -5.44 -9.20 -6.68
CA VAL A 38 -4.92 -10.26 -5.78
C VAL A 38 -4.91 -11.66 -6.37
N ARG A 39 -5.45 -11.86 -7.58
CA ARG A 39 -5.38 -13.13 -8.30
C ARG A 39 -4.06 -13.31 -9.05
N TYR A 40 -3.27 -12.24 -9.20
CA TYR A 40 -2.05 -12.22 -10.02
C TYR A 40 -0.81 -11.82 -9.22
N PHE A 41 -0.97 -11.11 -8.11
CA PHE A 41 0.13 -10.60 -7.29
C PHE A 41 -0.13 -10.90 -5.82
N ASP A 42 0.94 -11.19 -5.08
CA ASP A 42 0.92 -11.45 -3.64
C ASP A 42 1.28 -10.20 -2.82
N SER A 43 1.60 -9.09 -3.49
CA SER A 43 1.90 -7.83 -2.81
C SER A 43 1.48 -6.61 -3.60
N VAL A 44 1.36 -5.48 -2.91
CA VAL A 44 1.20 -4.17 -3.55
C VAL A 44 1.78 -3.06 -2.69
N GLU A 45 2.32 -2.03 -3.32
CA GLU A 45 2.65 -0.79 -2.62
C GLU A 45 1.42 0.12 -2.52
N LEU A 46 1.01 0.41 -1.29
CA LEU A 46 -0.03 1.36 -0.97
C LEU A 46 0.52 2.78 -1.14
N ASN A 47 0.24 3.38 -2.30
CA ASN A 47 0.70 4.73 -2.63
C ASN A 47 -0.23 5.85 -2.17
N ASN A 48 -1.51 5.56 -1.93
CA ASN A 48 -2.47 6.60 -1.52
C ASN A 48 -2.03 7.30 -0.22
N SER A 49 -1.39 6.56 0.69
CA SER A 49 -0.82 7.07 1.95
C SER A 49 0.24 8.16 1.75
N PHE A 50 0.90 8.19 0.59
CA PHE A 50 1.84 9.26 0.25
C PHE A 50 1.14 10.62 0.14
N TYR A 51 -0.08 10.66 -0.40
CA TYR A 51 -0.79 11.91 -0.65
C TYR A 51 -1.71 12.31 0.51
N ARG A 52 -2.34 11.32 1.16
CA ARG A 52 -3.30 11.52 2.26
C ARG A 52 -3.24 10.33 3.20
N LEU A 53 -3.39 10.55 4.50
CA LEU A 53 -3.52 9.46 5.45
C LEU A 53 -4.85 8.71 5.19
N PRO A 54 -4.84 7.41 4.81
CA PRO A 54 -6.07 6.65 4.59
C PRO A 54 -6.86 6.52 5.89
N THR A 55 -8.19 6.44 5.84
CA THR A 55 -9.02 6.25 7.05
C THR A 55 -8.84 4.85 7.66
N GLU A 56 -9.16 4.68 8.94
CA GLU A 56 -9.08 3.37 9.62
C GLU A 56 -9.96 2.34 8.93
N ALA A 57 -11.20 2.73 8.63
CA ALA A 57 -12.13 1.90 7.88
C ALA A 57 -11.59 1.49 6.50
N ALA A 58 -10.80 2.35 5.84
CA ALA A 58 -10.15 1.98 4.58
C ALA A 58 -9.05 0.94 4.78
N MET A 59 -8.20 1.11 5.79
CA MET A 59 -7.14 0.14 6.12
C MET A 59 -7.72 -1.23 6.47
N VAL A 60 -8.71 -1.26 7.36
CA VAL A 60 -9.42 -2.49 7.75
C VAL A 60 -10.08 -3.15 6.53
N ARG A 61 -10.81 -2.39 5.72
CA ARG A 61 -11.44 -2.91 4.51
C ARG A 61 -10.43 -3.48 3.52
N TRP A 62 -9.26 -2.86 3.35
CA TRP A 62 -8.23 -3.38 2.45
C TRP A 62 -7.60 -4.67 2.99
N ARG A 63 -7.30 -4.72 4.29
CA ARG A 63 -6.83 -5.96 4.95
C ARG A 63 -7.81 -7.10 4.73
N ASP A 64 -9.09 -6.86 4.93
CA ASP A 64 -10.14 -7.90 4.86
C ASP A 64 -10.47 -8.30 3.41
N ALA A 65 -10.10 -7.48 2.42
CA ALA A 65 -10.37 -7.73 1.00
C ALA A 65 -9.27 -8.57 0.30
N VAL A 66 -8.16 -8.87 0.98
CA VAL A 66 -7.04 -9.63 0.40
C VAL A 66 -6.88 -11.00 1.07
N PRO A 67 -6.38 -12.03 0.35
CA PRO A 67 -6.21 -13.35 0.92
C PRO A 67 -5.11 -13.39 2.02
N PRO A 68 -5.12 -14.44 2.86
CA PRO A 68 -4.00 -14.72 3.75
C PRO A 68 -2.65 -14.76 3.02
N GLY A 69 -1.62 -14.16 3.62
CA GLY A 69 -0.27 -14.09 3.05
C GLY A 69 -0.05 -12.90 2.09
N PHE A 70 -1.08 -12.16 1.69
CA PHE A 70 -0.89 -10.96 0.87
C PHE A 70 -0.21 -9.84 1.66
N VAL A 71 0.75 -9.13 1.05
CA VAL A 71 1.57 -8.12 1.75
C VAL A 71 1.42 -6.72 1.15
N PHE A 72 1.10 -5.75 2.01
CA PHE A 72 1.10 -4.33 1.65
C PHE A 72 2.43 -3.68 2.04
N ALA A 73 3.17 -3.14 1.08
CA ALA A 73 4.22 -2.17 1.34
C ALA A 73 3.60 -0.78 1.48
N VAL A 74 3.77 -0.08 2.61
CA VAL A 74 3.06 1.18 2.85
C VAL A 74 4.00 2.36 2.64
N LYS A 75 3.65 3.25 1.71
CA LYS A 75 4.45 4.44 1.46
C LYS A 75 4.18 5.53 2.50
N ALA A 76 5.22 6.01 3.17
CA ALA A 76 5.09 7.08 4.16
C ALA A 76 4.54 8.36 3.51
N SER A 77 3.77 9.13 4.27
CA SER A 77 3.17 10.39 3.79
C SER A 77 4.23 11.38 3.33
N ARG A 78 3.98 12.08 2.21
CA ARG A 78 4.82 13.19 1.73
C ARG A 78 4.90 14.32 2.76
N PHE A 79 3.94 14.43 3.66
CA PHE A 79 4.01 15.36 4.78
C PHE A 79 5.26 15.10 5.64
N LEU A 80 5.55 13.82 5.91
CA LEU A 80 6.73 13.40 6.67
C LEU A 80 8.02 13.62 5.86
N THR A 81 8.06 13.11 4.63
CA THR A 81 9.32 13.00 3.86
C THR A 81 9.68 14.24 3.04
N HIS A 82 8.69 14.95 2.46
CA HIS A 82 8.92 16.08 1.56
C HIS A 82 8.69 17.43 2.23
N GLN A 83 7.65 17.55 3.06
CA GLN A 83 7.30 18.83 3.70
C GLN A 83 8.11 19.04 4.99
N LYS A 84 7.97 18.13 5.96
CA LYS A 84 8.72 18.16 7.23
C LYS A 84 10.17 17.72 7.08
N LYS A 85 10.52 17.01 5.99
CA LYS A 85 11.86 16.48 5.72
C LYS A 85 12.44 15.74 6.94
N LEU A 86 11.60 14.95 7.60
CA LEU A 86 11.91 14.17 8.80
C LEU A 86 12.29 14.98 10.05
N ARG A 87 11.93 16.27 10.13
CA ARG A 87 12.16 17.11 11.31
C ARG A 87 10.87 17.25 12.14
N GLU A 88 10.97 17.00 13.45
CA GLU A 88 9.87 17.15 14.41
C GLU A 88 8.60 16.42 13.93
N ILE A 89 8.76 15.13 13.63
CA ILE A 89 7.72 14.29 13.01
C ILE A 89 7.15 13.24 13.96
N GLU A 90 7.47 13.25 15.24
CA GLU A 90 7.11 12.21 16.20
C GLU A 90 5.59 11.96 16.23
N ALA A 91 4.80 13.01 16.41
CA ALA A 91 3.34 12.91 16.42
C ALA A 91 2.73 12.46 15.08
N PRO A 92 3.03 13.08 13.92
CA PRO A 92 2.48 12.62 12.64
C PRO A 92 3.01 11.23 12.21
N LEU A 93 4.21 10.84 12.64
CA LEU A 93 4.75 9.50 12.43
C LEU A 93 3.98 8.48 13.26
N ALA A 94 3.74 8.74 14.54
CA ALA A 94 2.95 7.86 15.42
C ALA A 94 1.56 7.61 14.83
N LEU A 95 0.86 8.68 14.44
CA LEU A 95 -0.45 8.58 13.79
C LEU A 95 -0.42 7.75 12.49
N PHE A 96 0.62 7.92 11.68
CA PHE A 96 0.80 7.13 10.46
C PHE A 96 1.04 5.64 10.78
N LEU A 97 1.88 5.34 11.77
CA LEU A 97 2.21 3.97 12.17
C LEU A 97 1.00 3.26 12.80
N GLU A 98 0.23 3.95 13.65
CA GLU A 98 -1.05 3.45 14.18
C GLU A 98 -2.01 3.09 13.05
N ARG A 99 -2.09 3.95 12.03
CA ARG A 99 -2.94 3.69 10.85
C ARG A 99 -2.45 2.48 10.06
N ALA A 100 -1.15 2.39 9.80
CA ALA A 100 -0.54 1.27 9.08
C ALA A 100 -0.70 -0.06 9.83
N ALA A 101 -0.60 -0.04 11.16
CA ALA A 101 -0.76 -1.22 12.02
C ALA A 101 -2.14 -1.91 11.87
N LEU A 102 -3.17 -1.20 11.40
CA LEU A 102 -4.48 -1.80 11.11
C LEU A 102 -4.47 -2.83 9.99
N LEU A 103 -3.42 -2.85 9.15
CA LEU A 103 -3.20 -3.90 8.15
C LEU A 103 -2.73 -5.23 8.80
N ALA A 104 -2.36 -5.22 10.09
CA ALA A 104 -2.03 -6.39 10.90
C ALA A 104 -1.01 -7.32 10.20
N ASP A 105 -1.35 -8.60 10.05
CA ASP A 105 -0.53 -9.63 9.40
C ASP A 105 -0.39 -9.46 7.87
N ARG A 106 -1.00 -8.42 7.29
CA ARG A 106 -0.79 -7.98 5.90
C ARG A 106 0.15 -6.78 5.80
N LEU A 107 0.61 -6.21 6.92
CA LEU A 107 1.55 -5.10 6.92
C LEU A 107 2.96 -5.59 6.59
N GLY A 108 3.50 -5.16 5.46
CA GLY A 108 4.89 -5.35 5.07
C GLY A 108 5.76 -4.14 5.40
N PRO A 109 6.78 -3.84 4.57
CA PRO A 109 7.70 -2.74 4.83
C PRO A 109 7.02 -1.37 4.70
N VAL A 110 7.56 -0.37 5.41
CA VAL A 110 7.21 1.03 5.23
C VAL A 110 8.27 1.72 4.37
N LEU A 111 7.87 2.26 3.23
CA LEU A 111 8.77 2.98 2.33
C LEU A 111 8.85 4.47 2.69
N PHE A 112 10.06 4.94 3.02
CA PHE A 112 10.40 6.36 3.12
C PHE A 112 11.11 6.84 1.86
N GLN A 113 10.34 7.32 0.88
CA GLN A 113 10.91 7.98 -0.31
C GLN A 113 11.18 9.46 -0.02
N LEU A 114 12.44 9.88 -0.19
CA LEU A 114 12.89 11.26 0.01
C LEU A 114 12.90 12.04 -1.33
N PRO A 115 12.72 13.38 -1.29
CA PRO A 115 12.81 14.21 -2.49
C PRO A 115 14.25 14.20 -3.07
N PRO A 116 14.40 14.54 -4.37
CA PRO A 116 15.71 14.80 -4.97
C PRO A 116 16.42 15.97 -4.26
N ARG A 117 17.75 16.00 -4.36
CA ARG A 117 18.60 17.04 -3.76
C ARG A 117 18.42 18.40 -4.43
#